data_AF-A0A2N0Z444-F1
#
_entry.id   AF-A0A2N0Z444-F1
#
_cell.length_a   1.000
_cell.length_b   1.000
_cell.length_c   1.000
_cell.angle_alpha   90.00
_cell.angle_beta   90.00
_cell.angle_gamma   90.00
#
_symmetry.space_group_name_H-M   'P 1'
#
loop_
_entity.id
_entity.type
_entity.pdbx_description
1 polymer ?
#
loop_
_entity_poly.entity_id
_entity_poly.type
_entity_poly.pdbx_seq_one_letter_code
_entity_poly.pdbx_strand_id
1 'polypeptide(L)'
;MESIKLFKKFMIQHSDIVLEESKISFESTELYQDEIDEKLISIKHLKQLPNPILFDTLLYEDDKGNDWIAGIAVNPETREREYIVLILNGEPITHRFLKRCK
;
A
#
# COMPACT_ATOMS: atom_id res chain seq x y z
N MET A 1 -4.29 -13.87 -0.44
CA MET A 1 -2.99 -13.28 -0.87
C MET A 1 -2.35 -12.49 0.27
N GLU A 2 -1.01 -12.34 0.34
CA GLU A 2 -0.35 -11.67 1.48
C GLU A 2 -0.63 -10.17 1.58
N SER A 3 -0.71 -9.47 0.45
CA SER A 3 -0.99 -8.03 0.40
C SER A 3 -2.39 -7.69 0.92
N ILE A 4 -3.39 -8.54 0.62
CA ILE A 4 -4.74 -8.47 1.19
C ILE A 4 -4.71 -8.63 2.72
N LYS A 5 -3.97 -9.62 3.24
CA LYS A 5 -3.82 -9.81 4.69
C LYS A 5 -3.21 -8.58 5.35
N LEU A 6 -2.22 -7.96 4.71
CA LEU A 6 -1.58 -6.76 5.21
C LEU A 6 -2.55 -5.56 5.20
N PHE A 7 -3.32 -5.37 4.13
CA PHE A 7 -4.31 -4.31 4.04
C PHE A 7 -5.36 -4.43 5.15
N LYS A 8 -5.95 -5.62 5.32
CA LYS A 8 -6.91 -5.91 6.41
C LYS A 8 -6.32 -5.60 7.78
N LYS A 9 -5.07 -6.01 8.03
CA LYS A 9 -4.38 -5.74 9.30
C LYS A 9 -4.19 -4.23 9.54
N PHE A 10 -3.74 -3.50 8.52
CA PHE A 10 -3.52 -2.05 8.64
C PHE A 10 -4.82 -1.29 8.84
N MET A 11 -5.90 -1.68 8.16
CA MET A 11 -7.22 -1.07 8.34
C MET A 11 -7.74 -1.23 9.77
N ILE A 12 -7.68 -2.44 10.34
CA ILE A 12 -8.06 -2.67 11.73
C ILE A 12 -7.21 -1.79 12.69
N GLN A 13 -5.91 -1.63 12.42
CA GLN A 13 -5.02 -0.82 13.26
C GLN A 13 -5.27 0.70 13.19
N HIS A 14 -5.81 1.20 12.08
CA HIS A 14 -5.91 2.64 11.81
C HIS A 14 -7.34 3.20 11.81
N SER A 15 -8.36 2.38 11.57
CA SER A 15 -9.74 2.84 11.44
C SER A 15 -10.79 1.94 12.10
N ASP A 16 -10.38 0.83 12.73
CA ASP A 16 -11.27 -0.22 13.28
C ASP A 16 -12.25 -0.83 12.25
N ILE A 17 -12.03 -0.59 10.95
CA ILE A 17 -12.84 -1.15 9.88
C ILE A 17 -12.35 -2.56 9.56
N VAL A 18 -13.28 -3.51 9.58
CA VAL A 18 -13.04 -4.89 9.14
C VAL A 18 -13.40 -5.01 7.67
N LEU A 19 -12.40 -5.16 6.80
CA LEU A 19 -12.64 -5.32 5.37
C LEU A 19 -13.22 -6.70 5.03
N GLU A 20 -14.28 -6.70 4.23
CA GLU A 20 -14.77 -7.90 3.55
C GLU A 20 -13.89 -8.23 2.35
N GLU A 21 -13.23 -9.38 2.36
CA GLU A 21 -12.21 -9.73 1.35
C GLU A 21 -12.76 -9.83 -0.08
N SER A 22 -14.02 -10.24 -0.23
CA SER A 22 -14.76 -10.29 -1.50
C SER A 22 -14.98 -8.93 -2.15
N LYS A 23 -14.92 -7.83 -1.37
CA LYS A 23 -15.08 -6.45 -1.83
C LYS A 23 -13.75 -5.75 -2.12
N ILE A 24 -12.63 -6.43 -1.89
CA ILE A 24 -11.31 -5.86 -2.14
C ILE A 24 -10.93 -6.09 -3.60
N SER A 25 -10.77 -4.99 -4.33
CA SER A 25 -10.15 -5.00 -5.65
C SER A 25 -8.62 -5.01 -5.50
N PHE A 26 -7.93 -5.70 -6.41
CA PHE A 26 -6.48 -5.85 -6.38
C PHE A 26 -5.89 -5.69 -7.77
N GLU A 27 -4.83 -4.91 -7.87
CA GLU A 27 -3.97 -4.78 -9.05
C GLU A 27 -2.49 -4.80 -8.61
N SER A 28 -1.61 -5.25 -9.49
CA SER A 28 -0.16 -5.23 -9.27
C SER A 28 0.51 -4.68 -10.52
N THR A 29 1.31 -3.63 -10.34
CA THR A 29 1.92 -2.88 -11.45
C THR A 29 3.41 -2.70 -11.18
N GLU A 30 4.25 -2.97 -12.17
CA GLU A 30 5.67 -2.60 -12.10
C GLU A 30 5.81 -1.10 -12.38
N LEU A 31 6.43 -0.37 -11.45
CA LEU A 31 6.63 1.08 -11.53
C LEU A 31 8.09 1.42 -11.23
N TYR A 32 8.65 2.34 -12.01
CA TYR A 32 9.90 3.00 -11.69
C TYR A 32 9.69 4.12 -10.67
N GLN A 33 10.74 4.48 -9.93
CA GLN A 33 10.65 5.48 -8.87
C GLN A 33 10.16 6.86 -9.35
N ASP A 34 10.43 7.23 -10.60
CA ASP A 34 10.00 8.48 -11.22
C ASP A 34 8.54 8.47 -11.71
N GLU A 35 7.90 7.30 -11.74
CA GLU A 35 6.47 7.15 -12.06
C GLU A 35 5.58 7.30 -10.82
N ILE A 36 6.15 7.25 -9.61
CA ILE A 36 5.40 7.36 -8.36
C ILE A 36 5.40 8.82 -7.89
N ASP A 37 4.19 9.38 -7.72
CA ASP A 37 4.02 10.75 -7.20
C ASP A 37 4.61 10.88 -5.79
N GLU A 38 5.48 11.88 -5.59
CA GLU A 38 6.13 12.15 -4.31
C GLU A 38 5.15 12.50 -3.17
N LYS A 39 3.92 12.91 -3.53
CA LYS A 39 2.83 13.13 -2.58
C LYS A 39 2.37 11.82 -1.94
N LEU A 40 2.43 10.70 -2.66
CA LEU A 40 2.04 9.38 -2.14
C LEU A 40 3.17 8.74 -1.34
N ILE A 41 4.39 8.82 -1.87
CA ILE A 41 5.60 8.29 -1.21
C ILE A 41 6.71 9.31 -1.39
N SER A 42 7.18 9.90 -0.28
CA SER A 42 8.25 10.89 -0.34
C SER A 42 9.49 10.35 -1.09
N ILE A 43 10.19 11.23 -1.81
CA ILE A 43 11.45 10.88 -2.51
C ILE A 43 12.46 10.21 -1.57
N LYS A 44 12.53 10.64 -0.30
CA LYS A 44 13.41 10.02 0.71
C LYS A 44 13.06 8.56 0.96
N HIS A 45 11.78 8.19 0.92
CA HIS A 45 11.34 6.81 1.09
C HIS A 45 11.49 6.01 -0.20
N LEU A 46 11.14 6.59 -1.36
CA LEU A 46 11.32 5.94 -2.66
C LEU A 46 12.77 5.48 -2.89
N LYS A 47 13.76 6.31 -2.53
CA LYS A 47 15.19 5.96 -2.64
C LYS A 47 15.64 4.76 -1.80
N GLN A 48 14.83 4.32 -0.84
CA GLN A 48 15.10 3.14 -0.01
C GLN A 48 14.39 1.88 -0.52
N LEU A 49 13.51 2.03 -1.52
CA LEU A 49 12.79 0.93 -2.14
C LEU A 49 13.53 0.45 -3.41
N PRO A 50 13.21 -0.75 -3.92
CA PRO A 50 13.74 -1.26 -5.18
C PRO A 50 13.48 -0.31 -6.35
N ASN A 51 14.13 -0.56 -7.48
CA ASN A 51 13.82 0.14 -8.73
C ASN A 51 14.13 -0.80 -9.91
N PRO A 52 13.12 -1.32 -10.63
CA PRO A 52 11.68 -1.05 -10.46
C PRO A 52 11.08 -1.67 -9.18
N ILE A 53 9.88 -1.22 -8.83
CA ILE A 53 9.08 -1.72 -7.69
C ILE A 53 7.85 -2.43 -8.25
N LEU A 54 7.47 -3.57 -7.69
CA LEU A 54 6.12 -4.08 -7.88
C LEU A 54 5.18 -3.42 -6.87
N PHE A 55 4.22 -2.66 -7.37
CA PHE A 55 3.29 -1.93 -6.55
C PHE A 55 1.94 -2.62 -6.55
N ASP A 56 1.61 -3.26 -5.42
CA ASP A 56 0.30 -3.87 -5.21
C ASP A 56 -0.66 -2.76 -4.74
N THR A 57 -1.69 -2.49 -5.55
CA THR A 57 -2.77 -1.54 -5.25
C THR A 57 -4.01 -2.31 -4.84
N LEU A 58 -4.51 -2.04 -3.63
CA LEU A 58 -5.75 -2.62 -3.12
C LEU A 58 -6.75 -1.51 -2.85
N LEU A 59 -8.00 -1.70 -3.30
CA LEU A 59 -9.08 -0.73 -3.14
C LEU A 59 -10.25 -1.36 -2.36
N TYR A 60 -10.86 -0.58 -1.49
CA TYR A 60 -12.09 -0.91 -0.78
C TYR A 60 -12.96 0.34 -0.61
N GLU A 61 -14.20 0.29 -1.06
CA GLU A 61 -15.21 1.33 -0.79
C GLU A 61 -16.01 0.93 0.46
N ASP A 62 -16.08 1.82 1.46
CA ASP A 62 -16.88 1.58 2.66
C ASP A 62 -18.35 2.01 2.51
N ASP A 63 -19.21 1.63 3.45
CA ASP A 63 -20.66 1.93 3.39
C ASP A 63 -20.98 3.44 3.48
N LYS A 64 -19.99 4.30 3.76
CA LYS A 64 -20.12 5.76 3.77
C LYS A 64 -19.65 6.38 2.45
N GLY A 65 -19.24 5.57 1.49
CA GLY A 65 -18.70 6.01 0.20
C GLY A 65 -17.28 6.55 0.29
N ASN A 66 -16.49 6.13 1.29
CA ASN A 66 -15.07 6.45 1.31
C ASN A 66 -14.26 5.41 0.53
N ASP A 67 -13.31 5.89 -0.25
CA ASP A 67 -12.34 5.08 -0.97
C ASP A 67 -11.09 4.87 -0.13
N TRP A 68 -10.87 3.63 0.29
CA TRP A 68 -9.66 3.20 0.99
C TRP A 68 -8.73 2.49 0.02
N ILE A 69 -7.52 3.02 -0.13
CA ILE A 69 -6.50 2.43 -0.99
C ILE A 69 -5.26 2.08 -0.16
N ALA A 70 -4.79 0.84 -0.29
CA ALA A 70 -3.45 0.48 0.16
C ALA A 70 -2.53 0.31 -1.05
N GLY A 71 -1.47 1.12 -1.07
CA GLY A 71 -0.33 0.94 -1.98
C GLY A 71 0.78 0.20 -1.24
N ILE A 72 1.18 -0.97 -1.73
CA ILE A 72 2.20 -1.81 -1.08
C ILE A 72 3.36 -2.01 -2.04
N ALA A 73 4.54 -1.54 -1.62
CA ALA A 73 5.78 -1.80 -2.36
C ALA A 73 6.25 -3.22 -2.08
N VAL A 74 6.41 -3.99 -3.16
CA VAL A 74 6.88 -5.36 -3.17
C VAL A 74 8.19 -5.42 -3.94
N ASN A 75 9.19 -6.06 -3.34
CA ASN A 75 10.45 -6.33 -4.00
C ASN A 75 10.23 -7.34 -5.15
N PRO A 76 10.56 -7.00 -6.41
CA PRO A 76 10.32 -7.88 -7.55
C PRO A 76 11.08 -9.20 -7.45
N GLU A 77 12.28 -9.19 -6.87
CA GLU A 77 13.15 -10.36 -6.77
C GLU A 77 12.79 -11.24 -5.57
N THR A 78 12.63 -10.64 -4.39
CA THR A 78 12.41 -11.41 -3.14
C THR A 78 10.93 -11.66 -2.84
N ARG A 79 10.02 -10.95 -3.53
CA ARG A 79 8.56 -10.92 -3.27
C ARG A 79 8.19 -10.43 -1.87
N GLU A 80 9.13 -9.85 -1.15
CA GLU A 80 8.91 -9.30 0.18
C GLU A 80 8.19 -7.95 0.10
N ARG A 81 7.27 -7.71 1.03
CA ARG A 81 6.57 -6.42 1.16
C ARG A 81 7.44 -5.53 2.04
N GLU A 82 7.89 -4.40 1.49
CA GLU A 82 8.87 -3.54 2.15
C GLU A 82 8.26 -2.26 2.68
N TYR A 83 7.15 -1.82 2.09
CA TYR A 83 6.48 -0.57 2.46
C TYR A 83 4.99 -0.64 2.19
N ILE A 84 4.21 0.08 2.98
CA ILE A 84 2.79 0.31 2.76
C ILE A 84 2.46 1.79 2.97
N VAL A 85 1.61 2.33 2.11
CA VAL A 85 0.91 3.60 2.31
C VAL A 85 -0.60 3.32 2.29
N LEU A 86 -1.31 3.92 3.24
CA LEU A 86 -2.77 3.90 3.30
C LEU A 86 -3.28 5.28 2.90
N ILE A 87 -4.23 5.30 1.97
CA ILE A 87 -4.79 6.47 1.32
C ILE A 87 -6.29 6.45 1.55
N LEU A 88 -6.85 7.58 1.94
CA LEU A 88 -8.29 7.78 2.12
C LEU A 88 -8.74 8.90 1.20
N ASN A 89 -9.65 8.61 0.28
CA ASN A 89 -10.20 9.59 -0.68
C ASN A 89 -9.10 10.36 -1.44
N GLY A 90 -8.06 9.65 -1.88
CA GLY A 90 -6.92 10.21 -2.61
C GLY A 90 -5.81 10.82 -1.73
N GLU A 91 -6.04 10.99 -0.43
CA GLU A 91 -5.07 11.60 0.48
C GLU A 91 -4.34 10.54 1.33
N PRO A 92 -2.99 10.51 1.36
CA PRO A 92 -2.24 9.58 2.18
C PRO A 92 -2.39 9.92 3.67
N ILE A 93 -2.93 8.98 4.44
CA ILE A 93 -3.19 9.19 5.88
C ILE A 93 -2.13 8.55 6.78
N THR A 94 -1.46 7.49 6.31
CA THR A 94 -0.36 6.85 7.05
C THR A 94 0.50 6.00 6.13
N HIS A 95 1.72 5.72 6.55
CA HIS A 95 2.65 4.88 5.82
C HIS A 95 3.69 4.27 6.76
N ARG A 96 4.30 3.16 6.33
CA ARG A 96 5.32 2.47 7.14
C ARG A 96 6.21 1.56 6.28
N PHE A 97 7.52 1.58 6.57
CA PHE A 97 8.42 0.49 6.17
C PHE A 97 8.14 -0.77 7.00
N LEU A 98 7.86 -1.87 6.32
CA LEU A 98 7.46 -3.14 6.91
C LEU A 98 8.65 -3.93 7.44
N LYS A 99 9.85 -3.63 6.91
CA LYS A 99 11.12 -4.02 7.51
C LYS A 99 11.67 -2.85 8.32
N ARG A 100 11.89 -3.07 9.62
CA ARG A 100 12.82 -2.25 10.39
C ARG A 100 14.22 -2.77 10.10
N CYS A 101 15.08 -1.93 9.54
CA CYS A 101 16.52 -2.07 9.78
C CYS A 101 16.72 -1.99 11.30
N LYS A 102 17.38 -3.02 11.86
CA LYS A 102 17.97 -2.93 13.20
C LYS A 102 19.08 -1.88 13.20
#